data_AF-A0A2V8M1Z8-F1
#
_entry.id   AF-A0A2V8M1Z8-F1
#
_cell.length_a   1.000
_cell.length_b   1.000
_cell.length_c   1.000
_cell.angle_alpha   90.00
_cell.angle_beta   90.00
_cell.angle_gamma   90.00
#
_symmetry.space_group_name_H-M   'P 1'
#
loop_
_entity.id
_entity.type
_entity.pdbx_description
1 polymer ?
#
loop_
_entity_poly.entity_id
_entity_poly.type
_entity_poly.pdbx_seq_one_letter_code
_entity_poly.pdbx_strand_id
1 'polypeptide(L)' 'MPRNSAIKHKHYALDEAKIKRAQRLLGTKTETETIERALEQVISERERQRRAWAATERFIKSGGTIKDVFGRLGKAEE' A
#
# COMPACT_ATOMS: atom_id res chain seq x y z
N MET A 1 20.77 -3.54 -6.23
CA MET A 1 20.28 -3.68 -7.61
C MET A 1 19.06 -4.59 -7.56
N PRO A 2 17.83 -4.12 -7.82
CA PRO A 2 16.68 -5.03 -7.84
C PRO A 2 16.91 -6.09 -8.92
N ARG A 3 16.59 -7.35 -8.57
CA ARG A 3 16.81 -8.52 -9.42
C ARG A 3 16.06 -8.31 -10.74
N ASN A 4 16.79 -8.41 -11.84
CA ASN A 4 16.26 -8.42 -13.20
C ASN A 4 15.42 -9.69 -13.38
N SER A 5 14.18 -9.69 -12.88
CA SER A 5 13.20 -10.71 -13.24
C SER A 5 13.00 -10.61 -14.75
N ALA A 6 13.21 -11.71 -15.47
CA ALA A 6 13.03 -11.74 -16.91
C ALA A 6 11.65 -11.18 -17.26
N ILE A 7 11.63 -9.99 -17.86
CA ILE A 7 10.39 -9.35 -18.31
C ILE A 7 9.74 -10.31 -19.30
N LYS A 8 8.57 -10.84 -18.95
CA LYS A 8 7.79 -11.71 -19.83
C LYS A 8 6.67 -10.90 -20.44
N HIS A 9 6.59 -10.87 -21.76
CA HIS A 9 5.44 -10.32 -22.46
C HIS A 9 4.22 -11.19 -22.19
N LYS A 10 3.13 -10.57 -21.76
CA LYS A 10 1.86 -11.22 -21.51
C LYS A 10 0.77 -10.42 -22.18
N HIS A 11 -0.19 -11.12 -22.79
CA HIS A 11 -1.35 -10.51 -23.43
C HIS A 11 -2.55 -10.64 -22.49
N TYR A 12 -3.06 -9.51 -22.01
CA TYR A 12 -4.20 -9.44 -21.10
C TYR A 12 -5.29 -8.56 -21.68
N ALA A 13 -6.56 -8.95 -21.49
CA ALA A 13 -7.69 -8.06 -21.70
C ALA A 13 -7.90 -7.24 -20.41
N LEU A 14 -7.60 -5.95 -20.47
CA LEU A 14 -7.75 -5.02 -19.35
C LEU A 14 -8.70 -3.89 -19.75
N ASP A 15 -9.39 -3.36 -18.75
CA ASP A 15 -10.26 -2.20 -18.92
C ASP A 15 -9.40 -0.94 -19.13
N GLU A 16 -9.42 -0.42 -20.36
CA GLU A 16 -8.65 0.76 -20.76
C GLU A 16 -8.95 1.98 -19.90
N ALA A 17 -10.21 2.20 -19.52
CA ALA A 17 -10.59 3.36 -18.72
C ALA A 17 -9.91 3.33 -17.33
N LYS A 18 -9.77 2.14 -16.74
CA LYS A 18 -9.04 1.96 -15.49
C LYS A 18 -7.54 2.22 -15.66
N ILE A 19 -6.94 1.76 -16.76
CA ILE A 19 -5.52 1.99 -17.06
C ILE A 19 -5.24 3.48 -17.27
N LYS A 20 -6.07 4.19 -18.04
CA LYS A 20 -5.91 5.65 -18.24
C LYS A 20 -6.09 6.42 -16.94
N ARG A 21 -7.05 6.02 -16.08
CA ARG A 21 -7.22 6.63 -14.75
C ARG A 21 -5.98 6.40 -13.88
N ALA A 22 -5.46 5.18 -13.85
CA ALA A 22 -4.24 4.86 -13.11
C ALA A 22 -3.02 5.64 -13.65
N GLN A 23 -2.90 5.79 -14.97
CA GLN A 23 -1.85 6.61 -15.61
C GLN A 23 -1.85 8.05 -15.10
N ARG A 24 -3.04 8.67 -15.05
CA ARG A 24 -3.19 10.05 -14.55
C ARG A 24 -2.86 10.16 -13.06
N LEU A 25 -3.32 9.20 -12.26
CA LEU A 25 -3.06 9.18 -10.82
C LEU A 25 -1.59 8.96 -10.47
N LEU A 26 -0.90 8.11 -11.24
CA LEU A 26 0.49 7.73 -11.00
C LEU A 26 1.50 8.59 -11.78
N GLY A 27 1.03 9.46 -12.69
CA GLY A 27 1.88 10.32 -13.51
C GLY A 27 2.81 9.55 -14.47
N THR A 28 2.40 8.37 -14.92
CA THR A 28 3.21 7.46 -15.74
C THR A 28 3.03 7.72 -17.23
N LYS A 29 4.08 7.44 -18.01
CA LYS A 29 4.09 7.68 -19.46
C LYS A 29 3.50 6.53 -20.26
N THR A 30 3.65 5.29 -19.78
CA THR A 30 3.21 4.09 -20.51
C THR A 30 2.29 3.21 -19.67
N GLU A 31 1.46 2.39 -20.32
CA GLU A 31 0.57 1.47 -19.64
C GLU A 31 1.36 0.40 -18.85
N THR A 32 2.46 -0.10 -19.43
CA THR A 32 3.38 -1.00 -18.75
C THR A 32 3.95 -0.38 -17.48
N GLU A 33 4.48 0.85 -17.55
CA GLU A 33 4.99 1.58 -16.38
C GLU A 33 3.91 1.76 -15.31
N THR A 34 2.67 1.99 -15.74
CA THR A 34 1.51 2.15 -14.85
C THR A 34 1.23 0.88 -14.08
N ILE A 35 1.20 -0.25 -14.78
CA ILE A 35 0.93 -1.56 -14.18
C ILE A 35 2.05 -1.93 -13.20
N GLU A 36 3.30 -1.81 -13.62
CA GLU A 36 4.46 -2.12 -12.77
C GLU A 36 4.49 -1.24 -11.50
N ARG A 37 4.28 0.08 -11.64
CA ARG A 37 4.23 0.99 -10.47
C ARG A 37 3.05 0.72 -9.57
N ALA A 38 1.88 0.44 -10.12
CA ALA A 38 0.69 0.12 -9.32
C ALA A 38 0.92 -1.16 -8.50
N LEU A 39 1.53 -2.19 -9.10
CA LEU A 39 1.87 -3.43 -8.40
C LEU A 39 2.89 -3.18 -7.30
N GLU A 40 3.97 -2.45 -7.58
CA GLU A 40 5.00 -2.12 -6.59
C GLU A 40 4.40 -1.33 -5.40
N GLN A 41 3.51 -0.38 -5.68
CA GLN A 41 2.85 0.41 -4.64
C GLN A 41 1.97 -0.47 -3.73
N VAL A 42 1.19 -1.38 -4.30
CA VAL A 42 0.32 -2.29 -3.53
C VAL A 42 1.14 -3.27 -2.69
N ILE A 43 2.22 -3.83 -3.25
CA ILE A 43 3.14 -4.72 -2.51
C ILE A 43 3.75 -3.96 -1.34
N SER A 44 4.35 -2.79 -1.61
CA SER A 44 4.96 -1.93 -0.61
C SER A 44 3.98 -1.54 0.50
N GLU A 45 2.74 -1.20 0.14
CA GLU A 45 1.69 -0.87 1.10
C GLU A 45 1.34 -2.06 2.00
N ARG A 46 1.13 -3.24 1.40
CA ARG A 46 0.82 -4.46 2.17
C ARG A 46 1.95 -4.88 3.08
N GLU A 47 3.21 -4.76 2.65
CA GLU A 47 4.37 -5.01 3.49
C GLU A 47 4.48 -4.03 4.67
N ARG A 48 4.19 -2.74 4.43
CA ARG A 48 4.12 -1.73 5.50
C ARG A 48 3.01 -2.06 6.49
N GLN A 49 1.80 -2.36 6.02
CA GLN A 49 0.66 -2.73 6.87
C GLN A 49 0.98 -3.97 7.72
N ARG A 50 1.56 -5.01 7.11
CA ARG A 50 1.94 -6.24 7.82
C ARG A 50 2.98 -5.94 8.91
N ARG A 51 3.98 -5.11 8.64
CA ARG A 51 4.99 -4.72 9.63
C ARG A 51 4.41 -3.89 10.76
N ALA A 52 3.54 -2.92 10.43
CA ALA A 52 2.85 -2.10 11.43
C ALA A 52 2.00 -3.00 12.34
N TRP A 53 1.22 -3.92 11.78
CA TRP A 53 0.41 -4.85 12.56
C TRP A 53 1.26 -5.76 13.46
N ALA A 54 2.34 -6.31 12.93
CA ALA A 54 3.27 -7.14 13.72
C ALA A 54 3.93 -6.33 14.86
N ALA A 55 4.23 -5.05 14.63
CA ALA A 55 4.75 -4.16 15.67
C ALA A 55 3.70 -3.86 16.74
N THR A 56 2.45 -3.57 16.35
CA THR A 56 1.33 -3.38 17.27
C THR A 56 1.09 -4.64 18.12
N GLU A 57 1.12 -5.81 17.51
CA GLU A 57 0.94 -7.08 18.22
C GLU A 57 2.07 -7.32 19.25
N ARG A 58 3.33 -7.05 18.88
CA ARG A 58 4.47 -7.11 19.80
C ARG A 58 4.34 -6.11 20.93
N PHE A 59 3.92 -4.89 20.64
CA PHE A 59 3.73 -3.83 21.63
C PHE A 59 2.67 -4.22 22.67
N ILE A 60 1.52 -4.74 22.22
CA ILE A 60 0.46 -5.24 23.11
C ILE A 60 0.98 -6.41 23.95
N LYS A 61 1.67 -7.37 23.33
CA LYS A 61 2.27 -8.52 24.06
C LYS A 61 3.33 -8.11 25.08
N SER A 62 4.07 -7.04 24.82
CA SER A 62 5.05 -6.48 25.78
C SER A 62 4.43 -5.69 26.93
N GLY A 63 3.10 -5.54 26.98
CA GLY A 63 2.40 -4.78 28.02
C GLY A 63 2.44 -3.26 27.82
N GLY A 64 2.72 -2.79 26.59
CA GLY A 64 2.74 -1.37 26.27
C GLY A 64 1.34 -0.75 26.37
N THR A 65 1.23 0.41 27.03
CA THR A 65 -0.04 1.15 27.16
C THR A 65 0.00 2.39 26.27
N ILE A 66 -1.03 2.59 25.44
CA ILE A 66 -1.20 3.83 24.65
C ILE A 66 -2.05 4.79 25.47
N LYS A 67 -1.52 5.97 25.81
CA LYS A 67 -2.27 7.06 26.43
C LYS A 67 -2.59 8.13 25.38
N ASP A 68 -3.85 8.53 25.28
CA ASP A 68 -4.24 9.70 24.49
C ASP A 68 -3.90 10.97 25.26
N VAL A 69 -2.76 11.57 24.92
CA VAL A 69 -2.26 12.79 25.57
C VAL A 69 -3.06 14.03 25.15
N PHE A 70 -3.72 13.98 24.00
CA PHE A 70 -4.44 15.14 23.45
C PHE A 70 -5.94 15.12 23.77
N GLY A 71 -6.43 14.07 24.45
CA GLY A 71 -7.81 13.99 24.92
C GLY A 71 -8.86 14.05 23.81
N ARG A 72 -8.49 13.68 22.58
CA ARG A 72 -9.38 13.78 21.41
C ARG A 72 -10.35 12.60 21.32
N LEU A 73 -10.04 11.50 22.00
CA LEU A 73 -10.86 10.28 21.99
C LEU A 73 -11.91 10.25 23.11
N GLY A 74 -12.05 11.31 23.89
CA GLY A 74 -12.95 11.38 25.03
C GLY A 74 -14.08 12.38 24.86
N LYS A 75 -14.96 12.21 23.86
CA LYS A 75 -16.39 12.60 23.89
C LYS A 75 -17.15 11.84 22.80
N ALA A 76 -17.48 10.59 23.05
CA ALA A 76 -18.75 10.05 22.58
C ALA A 76 -19.67 10.10 23.80
N GLU A 77 -20.63 11.02 23.77
CA GLU A 77 -21.86 11.01 24.57
C GLU A 77 -22.49 9.61 24.37
N GLU A 78 -22.94 8.85 25.38
CA GLU A 78 -23.80 9.12 26.54
C GLU A 78 -23.57 8.05 27.63
#